data_AF-A0ABD4ZC89-F1
#
_entry.id   AF-A0ABD4ZC89-F1
#
_cell.length_a   1.000
_cell.length_b   1.000
_cell.length_c   1.000
_cell.angle_alpha   90.00
_cell.angle_beta   90.00
_cell.angle_gamma   90.00
#
_symmetry.space_group_name_H-M   'P 1'
#
loop_
_entity.id
_entity.type
_entity.pdbx_description
1 polymer ?
#
loop_
_entity_poly.entity_id
_entity_poly.type
_entity_poly.pdbx_seq_one_letter_code
_entity_poly.pdbx_strand_id
1 'polypeptide(L)'
;RPATEKSADGPLNLYNAVVVATDKKSSGRGVLVAMNGEVLGARDVTKMSTTAVQTFHSPNYGTLGYIHNSKVDYERSPESKH
;
A
#
# COMPACT_ATOMS: atom_id res chain seq x y z
N ARG A 1 -0.73 3.47 -14.53
CA ARG A 1 -1.52 3.53 -15.78
C ARG A 1 -2.31 4.84 -15.80
N PRO A 2 -2.51 5.49 -16.95
CA PRO A 2 -3.34 6.70 -17.07
C PRO A 2 -4.80 6.41 -16.69
N ALA A 3 -5.53 7.44 -16.22
CA ALA A 3 -6.91 7.31 -15.73
C ALA A 3 -7.94 6.86 -16.81
N THR A 4 -7.54 6.81 -18.08
CA THR A 4 -8.40 6.54 -19.26
C THR A 4 -8.35 5.09 -19.75
N GLU A 5 -7.53 4.21 -19.17
CA GLU A 5 -7.50 2.78 -19.55
C GLU A 5 -8.59 1.96 -18.85
N LYS A 6 -9.17 0.98 -19.56
CA LYS A 6 -10.29 0.11 -19.10
C LYS A 6 -10.01 -0.74 -17.85
N SER A 7 -8.76 -0.78 -17.35
CA SER A 7 -8.37 -1.48 -16.12
C SER A 7 -7.48 -0.57 -15.26
N ALA A 8 -7.83 0.71 -15.18
CA ALA A 8 -7.09 1.69 -14.38
C ALA A 8 -7.16 1.33 -12.90
N ASP A 9 -6.00 1.08 -12.29
CA ASP A 9 -5.87 0.81 -10.86
C ASP A 9 -6.04 2.08 -10.00
N GLY A 10 -6.16 3.26 -10.64
CA GLY A 10 -6.24 4.57 -9.99
C GLY A 10 -7.40 4.71 -9.01
N PRO A 11 -8.66 4.50 -9.43
CA PRO A 11 -9.82 4.60 -8.54
C PRO A 11 -9.75 3.63 -7.35
N LEU A 12 -9.33 2.39 -7.57
CA LEU A 12 -9.21 1.39 -6.50
C LEU A 12 -8.07 1.72 -5.53
N ASN A 13 -6.92 2.19 -6.03
CA ASN A 13 -5.81 2.62 -5.18
C ASN A 13 -6.19 3.84 -4.34
N LEU A 14 -6.94 4.80 -4.91
CA LEU A 14 -7.44 5.95 -4.14
C LEU A 14 -8.42 5.50 -3.04
N TYR A 15 -9.35 4.59 -3.37
CA TYR A 15 -10.26 4.01 -2.38
C TYR A 15 -9.50 3.32 -1.24
N ASN A 16 -8.54 2.46 -1.60
CA ASN A 16 -7.69 1.73 -0.65
C ASN A 16 -6.85 2.68 0.21
N ALA A 17 -6.34 3.78 -0.35
CA ALA A 17 -5.62 4.80 0.40
C ALA A 17 -6.51 5.46 1.47
N VAL A 18 -7.78 5.73 1.16
CA VAL A 18 -8.75 6.26 2.14
C VAL A 18 -9.09 5.21 3.20
N VAL A 19 -9.26 3.94 2.83
CA VAL A 19 -9.47 2.84 3.79
C VAL A 19 -8.30 2.78 4.79
N VAL A 20 -7.05 2.82 4.32
CA VAL A 20 -5.87 2.83 5.18
C VAL A 20 -5.80 4.11 6.02
N ALA A 21 -6.10 5.28 5.45
CA ALA A 21 -6.05 6.54 6.19
C ALA A 21 -7.10 6.64 7.32
N THR A 22 -8.21 5.91 7.19
CA THR A 22 -9.31 5.91 8.18
C THR A 22 -9.21 4.79 9.21
N ASP A 23 -8.35 3.79 9.00
CA ASP A 23 -8.14 2.71 9.98
C ASP A 23 -7.30 3.20 11.16
N LYS A 24 -7.86 3.09 12.37
CA LYS A 24 -7.16 3.45 13.62
C LYS A 24 -5.88 2.64 13.83
N LYS A 25 -5.82 1.40 13.31
CA LYS A 25 -4.62 0.54 13.38
C LYS A 25 -3.48 1.06 12.52
N SER A 26 -3.73 1.95 11.56
CA SER A 26 -2.71 2.57 10.72
C SER A 26 -1.91 3.64 11.46
N SER A 27 -2.46 4.17 12.55
CA SER A 27 -1.78 5.15 13.40
C SER A 27 -0.50 4.59 14.04
N GLY A 28 0.55 5.41 14.10
CA GLY A 28 1.81 5.05 14.74
C GLY A 28 2.75 4.17 13.91
N ARG A 29 2.39 3.86 12.65
CA ARG A 29 3.18 3.02 11.72
C ARG A 29 4.05 3.82 10.74
N GLY A 30 4.22 5.12 10.97
CA GLY A 30 4.96 6.02 10.08
C GLY A 30 4.20 6.32 8.78
N VAL A 31 4.92 6.74 7.74
CA VAL A 31 4.34 6.97 6.42
C VAL A 31 4.07 5.63 5.72
N LEU A 32 2.87 5.50 5.14
CA LEU A 32 2.39 4.27 4.50
C LEU A 32 2.11 4.49 3.01
N VAL A 33 2.34 3.45 2.21
CA VAL A 33 1.94 3.39 0.81
C VAL A 33 0.87 2.31 0.65
N ALA A 34 -0.31 2.69 0.15
CA ALA A 34 -1.41 1.78 -0.15
C ALA A 34 -1.49 1.58 -1.67
N MET A 35 -1.13 0.40 -2.15
CA MET A 35 -1.12 0.14 -3.58
C MET A 35 -1.37 -1.33 -3.89
N ASN A 36 -2.20 -1.60 -4.91
CA ASN A 36 -2.54 -2.95 -5.37
C ASN A 36 -3.09 -3.88 -4.28
N GLY A 37 -3.79 -3.32 -3.29
CA GLY A 37 -4.33 -4.08 -2.17
C GLY A 37 -3.31 -4.39 -1.07
N GLU A 38 -2.10 -3.83 -1.13
CA GLU A 38 -1.06 -3.97 -0.12
C GLU A 38 -0.84 -2.66 0.64
N VAL A 39 -0.39 -2.79 1.89
CA VAL A 39 0.10 -1.69 2.74
C VAL A 39 1.60 -1.87 2.95
N LEU A 40 2.38 -0.93 2.44
CA LEU A 40 3.84 -0.96 2.44
C LEU A 40 4.37 0.17 3.33
N GLY A 41 5.50 -0.08 4.00
CA GLY A 41 6.20 0.95 4.77
C GLY A 41 7.00 1.86 3.83
N ALA A 42 6.87 3.18 3.98
CA ALA A 42 7.52 4.16 3.10
C ALA A 42 9.05 4.02 3.05
N ARG A 43 9.67 3.52 4.13
CA ARG A 43 11.12 3.33 4.22
C ARG A 43 11.65 2.21 3.32
N ASP A 44 10.85 1.17 3.08
CA ASP A 44 11.29 -0.03 2.36
C ASP A 44 10.67 -0.14 0.96
N VAL A 45 9.58 0.59 0.70
CA VAL A 45 8.90 0.49 -0.59
C VAL A 45 9.76 1.00 -1.75
N THR A 46 9.91 0.19 -2.80
CA THR A 46 10.62 0.52 -4.03
C THR A 46 9.85 0.05 -5.25
N LYS A 47 9.90 0.84 -6.33
CA LYS A 47 9.36 0.47 -7.65
C LYS A 47 10.32 -0.51 -8.34
N MET A 48 9.93 -1.78 -8.40
CA MET A 48 10.73 -2.89 -8.95
C MET A 48 10.59 -3.12 -10.46
N SER A 49 9.58 -2.56 -11.12
CA SER A 49 9.27 -2.77 -12.54
C SER A 49 8.83 -1.47 -13.21
N THR A 50 9.21 -1.27 -14.46
CA THR A 50 8.84 -0.07 -15.22
C THR A 50 7.39 -0.10 -15.71
N THR A 51 6.79 -1.29 -15.85
CA THR A 51 5.50 -1.49 -16.53
C THR A 51 4.47 -2.32 -15.75
N ALA A 52 4.89 -3.12 -14.77
CA ALA A 52 3.97 -3.97 -14.01
C ALA A 52 3.07 -3.15 -13.06
N VAL A 53 1.83 -3.61 -12.89
CA VAL A 53 0.87 -3.02 -11.93
C VAL A 53 1.36 -3.28 -10.50
N GLN A 54 1.68 -4.53 -10.17
CA GLN A 54 2.39 -4.90 -8.95
C GLN A 54 3.87 -4.62 -9.09
N THR A 55 4.23 -3.35 -8.95
CA THR A 55 5.63 -2.92 -9.01
C THR A 55 6.18 -2.43 -7.68
N PHE A 56 5.34 -1.95 -6.77
CA PHE A 56 5.83 -1.46 -5.50
C PHE A 56 5.94 -2.62 -4.52
N HIS A 57 7.15 -2.88 -4.05
CA HIS A 57 7.44 -3.94 -3.09
C HIS A 57 8.36 -3.42 -1.99
N SER A 58 8.32 -4.06 -0.83
CA SER A 58 9.21 -3.83 0.31
C SER A 58 10.21 -5.00 0.39
N PRO A 59 11.35 -4.94 -0.32
CA PRO A 59 12.21 -6.11 -0.53
C PRO A 59 13.01 -6.51 0.71
N ASN A 60 13.20 -5.63 1.69
CA ASN A 60 14.03 -5.92 2.86
C ASN A 60 13.22 -6.45 4.05
N TYR A 61 12.02 -5.89 4.27
CA TYR A 61 11.19 -6.15 5.45
C TYR A 61 9.79 -6.66 5.11
N GLY A 62 9.41 -6.64 3.83
CA GLY A 62 8.13 -7.13 3.33
C GLY A 62 6.94 -6.22 3.63
N THR A 63 5.78 -6.64 3.14
CA THR A 63 4.51 -5.92 3.27
C THR A 63 4.02 -5.88 4.72
N LEU A 64 3.47 -4.74 5.15
CA LEU A 64 2.96 -4.54 6.51
C LEU A 64 1.58 -5.18 6.72
N GLY A 65 0.76 -5.23 5.66
CA GLY A 65 -0.56 -5.81 5.68
C GLY A 65 -1.25 -5.75 4.32
N TYR A 66 -2.47 -6.29 4.26
CA TYR A 66 -3.27 -6.36 3.05
C TYR A 66 -4.63 -5.69 3.24
N ILE A 67 -5.22 -5.23 2.13
CA ILE A 67 -6.50 -4.55 2.09
C ILE A 67 -7.51 -5.48 1.41
N HIS A 68 -8.45 -6.00 2.19
CA HIS A 68 -9.49 -6.90 1.71
C HIS A 68 -10.86 -6.42 2.20
N ASN A 69 -11.85 -6.34 1.29
CA ASN A 69 -13.22 -5.93 1.62
C ASN A 69 -13.31 -4.67 2.50
N SER A 70 -12.52 -3.65 2.14
CA SER A 70 -12.47 -2.36 2.84
C SER A 70 -11.96 -2.43 4.28
N LYS A 71 -11.18 -3.46 4.61
CA LYS A 71 -10.50 -3.61 5.89
C LYS A 71 -9.01 -3.81 5.67
N VAL A 72 -8.21 -3.37 6.64
CA VAL A 72 -6.76 -3.56 6.64
C VAL A 72 -6.38 -4.64 7.64
N ASP A 73 -5.80 -5.71 7.15
CA ASP A 73 -5.25 -6.81 7.93
C ASP A 73 -3.73 -6.63 8.04
N TYR A 74 -3.29 -6.10 9.18
CA TYR A 74 -1.87 -5.91 9.49
C TYR A 74 -1.25 -7.17 10.08
N GLU A 75 -0.20 -7.68 9.45
CA GLU A 75 0.59 -8.82 9.93
C GLU A 75 1.92 -8.38 10.55
N ARG A 76 2.43 -7.22 10.12
CA ARG A 76 3.70 -6.65 10.57
C ARG A 76 3.53 -5.20 10.96
N SER A 77 4.43 -4.67 11.79
CA SER A 77 4.54 -3.24 12.08
C SER A 77 5.97 -2.78 11.81
N PRO A 78 6.18 -1.61 11.19
CA PRO A 78 7.53 -1.12 10.98
C PRO A 78 8.16 -0.73 12.32
N GLU A 79 9.42 -1.11 12.53
CA GLU A 79 10.19 -0.76 13.73
C GLU A 79 10.57 0.74 13.77
N SER A 80 10.52 1.42 12.62
CA SER A 80 10.85 2.83 12.47
C SER A 80 9.66 3.63 11.94
N LYS A 81 9.33 4.75 12.60
CA LYS A 81 8.15 5.58 12.32
C LYS A 81 8.35 6.68 11.26
N HIS A 82 9.44 6.62 10.49
CA HIS A 82 9.75 7.67 9.51
C HIS A 82 8.60 7.97 8.54
#